data_AF-A0A372LM61-F1
#
_entry.id   AF-A0A372LM61-F1
#
_cell.length_a   1.000
_cell.length_b   1.000
_cell.length_c   1.000
_cell.angle_alpha   90.00
_cell.angle_beta   90.00
_cell.angle_gamma   90.00
#
_symmetry.space_group_name_H-M   'P 1'
#
loop_
_entity.id
_entity.type
_entity.pdbx_description
1 polymer ?
#
loop_
_entity_poly.entity_id
_entity_poly.type
_entity_poly.pdbx_seq_one_letter_code
_entity_poly.pdbx_strand_id
1 'polypeptide(L)'
;MIYNEIHRLRGEGFSNSAIARKLKISRNRVIEYGRMSPEEFYSFAISLQSRSKKLDPFREEILEWLKEHPDLSGAQVLDWLGE
;
A
#
# COMPACT_ATOMS: atom_id res chain seq x y z
N MET A 1 1.29 17.47 -1.45
CA MET A 1 1.41 16.14 -0.79
C MET A 1 2.30 16.27 0.44
N ILE A 2 2.14 15.40 1.45
CA ILE A 2 2.95 15.41 2.69
C ILE A 2 4.46 15.37 2.38
N TYR A 3 4.87 14.63 1.35
CA TYR A 3 6.26 14.57 0.87
C TYR A 3 6.85 15.96 0.54
N ASN A 4 6.22 16.71 -0.38
CA ASN A 4 6.69 18.05 -0.78
C ASN A 4 6.81 19.00 0.42
N GLU A 5 5.86 18.90 1.35
CA GLU A 5 5.82 19.74 2.54
C GLU A 5 6.94 19.42 3.53
N ILE A 6 7.33 18.13 3.66
CA ILE A 6 8.50 17.73 4.44
C ILE A 6 9.77 18.34 3.85
N HIS A 7 9.95 18.28 2.52
CA HIS A 7 11.13 18.85 1.85
C HIS A 7 11.16 20.37 1.95
N ARG A 8 10.01 21.05 1.77
CA ARG A 8 9.88 22.51 1.98
C ARG A 8 10.30 22.92 3.38
N LEU A 9 9.73 22.29 4.41
CA LEU A 9 10.03 22.61 5.81
C LEU A 9 11.48 22.27 6.20
N ARG A 10 12.10 21.24 5.61
CA ARG A 10 13.53 20.97 5.78
C ARG A 10 14.39 22.07 5.15
N GLY A 11 14.03 22.56 3.97
CA GLY A 11 14.68 23.69 3.33
C GLY A 11 14.59 24.98 4.16
N GLU A 12 13.51 25.13 4.93
CA GLU A 12 13.32 26.22 5.90
C GLU A 12 14.06 25.99 7.24
N GLY A 13 14.77 24.87 7.41
CA GLY A 13 15.58 24.59 8.61
C GLY A 13 14.80 23.97 9.78
N PHE A 14 13.57 23.51 9.58
CA PHE A 14 12.82 22.84 10.65
C PHE A 14 13.40 21.45 10.98
N SER A 15 13.45 21.11 12.27
CA SER A 15 13.82 19.76 12.72
C SER A 15 12.71 18.75 12.43
N ASN A 16 13.07 17.46 12.27
CA ASN A 16 12.11 16.38 12.04
C ASN A 16 10.97 16.35 13.08
N SER A 17 11.27 16.69 14.35
CA SER A 17 10.26 16.75 15.42
C SER A 17 9.32 17.96 15.31
N ALA A 18 9.79 19.09 14.77
CA ALA A 18 8.94 20.24 14.48
C ALA A 18 8.03 19.97 13.27
N ILE A 19 8.58 19.36 12.22
CA ILE A 19 7.83 18.96 11.02
C ILE A 19 6.73 17.97 11.39
N ALA A 20 7.03 16.94 12.18
CA ALA A 20 6.05 15.95 12.64
C ALA A 20 4.86 16.60 13.36
N ARG A 21 5.13 17.57 14.25
CA ARG A 21 4.08 18.33 14.95
C ARG A 21 3.26 19.20 14.01
N LYS A 22 3.91 19.92 13.07
CA LYS A 22 3.22 20.78 12.09
C LYS A 22 2.32 19.97 11.16
N LEU A 23 2.80 18.83 10.68
CA LEU A 23 2.09 17.98 9.72
C LEU A 23 1.17 16.95 10.37
N LYS A 24 1.15 16.87 11.71
CA LYS A 24 0.37 15.90 12.49
C LYS A 24 0.61 14.45 12.05
N ILE A 25 1.87 14.10 11.79
CA ILE A 25 2.31 12.73 11.47
C ILE A 25 3.40 12.25 12.41
N SER A 26 3.67 10.94 12.42
CA SER A 26 4.76 10.40 13.22
C SER A 26 6.13 10.90 12.74
N ARG A 27 7.05 11.10 13.68
CA ARG A 27 8.44 11.47 13.38
C ARG A 27 9.11 10.47 12.43
N ASN A 28 8.76 9.18 12.55
CA ASN A 28 9.28 8.14 11.67
C ASN A 28 8.87 8.37 10.22
N ARG A 29 7.60 8.73 9.95
CA ARG A 29 7.14 9.08 8.59
C ARG A 29 7.86 10.31 8.03
N VAL A 30 8.16 11.31 8.86
CA VAL A 30 8.96 12.47 8.43
C VAL A 30 10.37 12.05 7.99
N ILE A 31 11.00 11.16 8.77
CA ILE A 31 12.35 10.66 8.46
C ILE A 31 12.33 9.83 7.18
N GLU A 32 11.41 8.88 7.09
CA GLU A 32 11.24 7.97 5.97
C GLU A 32 10.96 8.74 4.68
N TYR A 33 9.92 9.57 4.65
CA TYR A 33 9.54 10.30 3.43
C TYR A 33 10.61 11.31 3.02
N GLY A 34 11.26 11.97 3.97
CA GLY A 34 12.33 12.89 3.62
C GLY A 34 13.63 12.21 3.20
N ARG A 35 13.77 10.89 3.34
CA ARG A 35 14.90 10.13 2.80
C ARG A 35 14.64 9.61 1.38
N MET A 36 13.36 9.48 1.01
CA MET A 36 12.95 8.98 -0.30
C MET A 36 13.22 10.01 -1.40
N SER A 37 13.66 9.53 -2.56
CA SER A 37 13.61 10.31 -3.80
C SER A 37 12.16 10.52 -4.25
N PRO A 38 11.89 11.49 -5.16
CA PRO A 38 10.56 11.65 -5.74
C PRO A 38 10.03 10.37 -6.41
N GLU A 39 10.90 9.63 -7.09
CA GLU A 39 10.57 8.38 -7.80
C GLU A 39 10.25 7.25 -6.82
N GLU A 40 11.02 7.12 -5.74
CA GLU A 40 10.78 6.15 -4.66
C GLU A 40 9.44 6.43 -3.98
N PHE A 41 9.18 7.70 -3.63
CA PHE A 41 7.93 8.09 -3.01
C PHE A 41 6.74 7.86 -3.93
N TYR A 42 6.88 8.16 -5.23
CA TYR A 42 5.84 7.91 -6.22
C TYR A 42 5.52 6.41 -6.35
N SER A 43 6.54 5.57 -6.45
CA SER A 43 6.39 4.11 -6.51
C SER A 43 5.73 3.56 -5.24
N PHE A 44 6.13 4.06 -4.08
CA PHE A 44 5.49 3.72 -2.80
C PHE A 44 4.02 4.18 -2.75
N ALA A 45 3.71 5.38 -3.24
CA ALA A 45 2.34 5.87 -3.27
C ALA A 45 1.44 5.03 -4.20
N ILE A 46 1.98 4.55 -5.32
CA ILE A 46 1.29 3.60 -6.21
C ILE A 46 1.08 2.26 -5.51
N SER A 47 2.10 1.72 -4.84
CA SER A 47 1.99 0.41 -4.19
C SER A 47 0.94 0.38 -3.07
N LEU A 48 0.72 1.51 -2.39
CA LEU A 48 -0.38 1.66 -1.43
C LEU A 48 -1.77 1.58 -2.08
N GLN A 49 -1.88 1.92 -3.37
CA GLN A 49 -3.14 1.81 -4.12
C GLN A 49 -3.34 0.40 -4.70
N SER A 50 -2.26 -0.28 -5.06
CA SER A 50 -2.28 -1.64 -5.61
C SER A 50 -2.11 -2.69 -4.52
N ARG A 51 -3.07 -2.79 -3.58
CA ARG A 51 -3.13 -3.99 -2.72
C ARG A 51 -3.65 -5.15 -3.57
N SER A 52 -2.76 -5.97 -4.11
CA SER A 52 -3.16 -7.26 -4.67
C SER A 52 -3.76 -8.11 -3.55
N LYS A 53 -4.98 -8.57 -3.74
CA LYS A 53 -5.57 -9.57 -2.85
C LYS A 53 -4.88 -10.89 -3.14
N LYS A 54 -4.67 -11.70 -2.11
CA LYS A 54 -4.03 -13.03 -2.24
C LYS A 54 -4.70 -13.89 -3.32
N LEU A 55 -5.99 -13.68 -3.56
CA LEU A 55 -6.81 -14.42 -4.52
C LEU A 55 -6.86 -13.79 -5.92
N ASP A 56 -6.32 -12.58 -6.12
CA ASP A 56 -6.35 -11.92 -7.43
C ASP A 56 -5.70 -12.76 -8.55
N PRO A 57 -4.58 -13.49 -8.32
CA PRO A 57 -4.00 -14.38 -9.33
C PRO A 57 -4.90 -15.55 -9.74
N PHE A 58 -5.76 -16.02 -8.83
CA PHE A 58 -6.62 -17.19 -9.02
C PHE A 58 -8.04 -16.82 -9.49
N ARG A 59 -8.26 -15.53 -9.80
CA ARG A 59 -9.61 -15.01 -10.07
C ARG A 59 -10.30 -15.72 -11.23
N GLU A 60 -9.57 -16.00 -12.31
CA GLU A 60 -10.15 -16.65 -13.50
C GLU A 60 -10.50 -18.11 -13.23
N GLU A 61 -9.60 -18.84 -12.57
CA GLU A 61 -9.78 -20.23 -12.17
C GLU A 61 -10.96 -20.41 -11.20
N ILE A 62 -11.05 -19.57 -10.16
CA ILE A 62 -12.21 -19.56 -9.24
C ILE A 62 -13.52 -19.29 -9.98
N LEU A 63 -13.51 -18.39 -10.98
CA LEU A 63 -14.69 -18.09 -11.77
C LEU A 63 -15.11 -19.24 -12.68
N GLU A 64 -14.15 -20.04 -13.16
CA GLU A 64 -14.43 -21.23 -13.96
C GLU A 64 -15.09 -22.32 -13.09
N TRP A 65 -14.52 -22.61 -11.91
CA TRP A 65 -15.11 -23.55 -10.96
C TRP A 65 -16.52 -23.18 -10.51
N LEU A 66 -16.78 -21.90 -10.23
CA LEU A 66 -18.11 -21.44 -9.84
C LEU A 66 -19.13 -21.49 -10.99
N LYS A 67 -18.68 -21.46 -12.25
CA LYS A 67 -19.57 -21.68 -13.40
C LYS A 67 -19.91 -23.16 -13.57
N GLU A 68 -18.94 -24.04 -13.37
CA GLU A 68 -19.13 -25.49 -13.47
C GLU A 68 -19.92 -26.06 -12.28
N HIS A 69 -19.68 -25.51 -11.08
CA HIS A 69 -20.27 -25.94 -9.82
C HIS A 69 -20.80 -24.72 -9.03
N PRO A 70 -22.01 -24.23 -9.36
CA PRO A 70 -22.59 -23.04 -8.72
C PRO A 70 -22.89 -23.18 -7.22
N ASP A 71 -22.88 -24.41 -6.70
CA ASP A 71 -23.12 -24.77 -5.30
C ASP A 71 -21.83 -24.85 -4.45
N LEU A 72 -20.65 -24.62 -5.05
CA LEU A 72 -19.39 -24.58 -4.34
C LEU A 72 -19.38 -23.52 -3.24
N SER A 73 -19.03 -23.96 -2.04
CA SER A 73 -18.78 -23.06 -0.91
C SER A 73 -17.39 -22.46 -0.96
N GLY A 74 -17.22 -21.30 -0.32
CA GLY A 74 -15.90 -20.65 -0.22
C GLY A 74 -14.84 -21.49 0.51
N ALA A 75 -15.25 -22.43 1.38
CA ALA A 75 -14.33 -23.37 2.02
C ALA A 75 -13.76 -24.37 1.01
N GLN A 76 -14.62 -24.94 0.17
CA GLN A 76 -14.21 -25.88 -0.88
C GLN A 76 -13.29 -25.22 -1.92
N VAL A 77 -13.60 -23.99 -2.32
CA VAL A 77 -12.72 -23.20 -3.20
C VAL A 77 -11.35 -22.96 -2.55
N LEU A 78 -11.31 -22.71 -1.23
CA LEU A 78 -10.05 -22.54 -0.52
C LEU A 78 -9.24 -23.84 -0.45
N ASP A 79 -9.90 -24.97 -0.22
CA ASP A 79 -9.27 -26.28 -0.19
C ASP A 79 -8.64 -26.60 -1.55
N TRP A 80 -9.35 -26.32 -2.66
CA TRP A 80 -8.84 -26.55 -4.02
C TRP A 80 -7.66 -25.65 -4.40
N LEU A 81 -7.56 -24.44 -3.84
CA LEU A 81 -6.39 -23.56 -4.03
C LEU A 81 -5.17 -23.99 -3.22
N GLY A 82 -5.34 -24.88 -2.25
CA GLY A 82 -4.29 -25.36 -1.35
C GLY A 82 -3.72 -26.73 -1.70
N GLU A 83 -4.34 -27.43 -2.66
CA GLU A 83 -3.93 -28.75 -3.17
C GLU A 83 -2.96 -28.61 -4.36
#